data_AF-A0A3N5MHA7-F1
#
_entry.id   AF-A0A3N5MHA7-F1
#
_cell.length_a   1.000
_cell.length_b   1.000
_cell.length_c   1.000
_cell.angle_alpha   90.00
_cell.angle_beta   90.00
_cell.angle_gamma   90.00
#
_symmetry.space_group_name_H-M   'P 1'
#
loop_
_entity.id
_entity.type
_entity.pdbx_description
1 polymer ?
#
loop_
_entity_poly.entity_id
_entity_poly.type
_entity_poly.pdbx_seq_one_letter_code
_entity_poly.pdbx_strand_id
1 'polypeptide(L)'
;MILPPVEFKNTVKQMLEIGVKSLPVVLVTAVFTGMVFALQTYTGFKRFGAADLVGTVVALSMTRELGPVLTGLIVAGRAGAAMAAELGTMRVTEQIDALETLATNPVKYLIVPRFISGIVMLPAVTIVADVIGIVGGYVVTVGMFKTSSVVYWKRTWDYLELNDIYNGLIKACF
;
A
#
# COMPACT_ATOMS: atom_id res chain seq x y z
N MET A 1 -2.52 21.38 30.98
CA MET A 1 -1.51 20.47 30.39
C MET A 1 -1.65 20.55 28.88
N ILE A 2 -1.06 21.59 28.26
CA ILE A 2 -1.17 21.83 26.81
C ILE A 2 -0.07 20.98 26.17
N LEU A 3 -0.46 19.94 25.43
CA LEU A 3 0.49 19.11 24.67
C LEU A 3 1.15 20.03 23.61
N PRO A 4 2.49 20.18 23.59
CA PRO A 4 3.14 20.98 22.54
C PRO A 4 2.82 20.37 21.16
N PRO A 5 2.75 21.22 20.12
CA PRO A 5 2.24 20.84 18.81
C PRO A 5 3.10 19.75 18.18
N VAL A 6 2.44 18.80 17.52
CA VAL A 6 3.11 17.75 16.74
C VAL A 6 4.11 18.43 15.79
N GLU A 7 5.36 17.98 15.81
CA GLU A 7 6.43 18.46 14.94
C GLU A 7 6.11 18.16 13.48
N PHE A 8 5.32 19.02 12.84
CA PHE A 8 4.80 18.82 11.48
C PHE A 8 5.90 18.53 10.47
N LYS A 9 7.05 19.20 10.63
CA LYS A 9 8.23 18.99 9.78
C LYS A 9 8.76 17.54 9.88
N ASN A 10 8.80 16.97 11.08
CA ASN A 10 9.25 15.59 11.28
C ASN A 10 8.22 14.60 10.75
N THR A 11 6.93 14.87 10.91
CA THR A 11 5.86 14.05 10.32
C THR A 11 5.97 14.02 8.80
N VAL A 12 6.09 15.18 8.13
CA VAL A 12 6.24 15.24 6.67
C VAL A 12 7.49 14.49 6.20
N LYS A 13 8.60 14.59 6.92
CA LYS A 13 9.82 13.83 6.61
C LYS A 13 9.57 12.31 6.69
N GLN A 14 8.87 11.85 7.71
CA GLN A 14 8.51 10.44 7.88
C GLN A 14 7.49 9.97 6.83
N MET A 15 6.57 10.83 6.39
CA MET A 15 5.65 10.52 5.28
C MET A 15 6.40 10.27 3.96
N LEU A 16 7.42 11.09 3.66
CA LEU A 16 8.26 10.87 2.48
C LEU A 16 9.06 9.57 2.58
N GLU A 17 9.56 9.25 3.77
CA GLU A 17 10.28 7.99 4.01
C GLU A 17 9.37 6.78 3.85
N ILE A 18 8.20 6.77 4.50
CA ILE A 18 7.29 5.62 4.52
C ILE A 18 6.60 5.45 3.17
N GLY A 19 6.06 6.52 2.61
CA GLY A 19 5.30 6.45 1.37
C GLY A 19 6.20 6.47 0.14
N VAL A 20 6.79 7.63 -0.15
CA VAL A 20 7.45 7.89 -1.44
C VAL A 20 8.60 6.93 -1.70
N LYS A 21 9.45 6.67 -0.71
CA LYS A 21 10.57 5.74 -0.89
C LYS A 21 10.15 4.26 -0.94
N SER A 22 8.95 3.92 -0.47
CA SER A 22 8.41 2.56 -0.58
C SER A 22 7.65 2.32 -1.89
N LEU A 23 7.19 3.38 -2.56
CA LEU A 23 6.44 3.30 -3.82
C LEU A 23 7.11 2.42 -4.89
N PRO A 24 8.42 2.53 -5.20
CA PRO A 24 9.00 1.74 -6.29
C PRO A 24 8.86 0.23 -6.07
N VAL A 25 9.07 -0.23 -4.83
CA VAL A 25 8.95 -1.66 -4.49
C VAL A 25 7.50 -2.09 -4.54
N VAL A 26 6.59 -1.29 -3.98
CA VAL A 26 5.14 -1.57 -3.98
C VAL A 26 4.56 -1.59 -5.40
N LEU A 27 4.97 -0.67 -6.27
CA LEU A 27 4.50 -0.60 -7.64
C LEU A 27 4.89 -1.84 -8.43
N VAL A 28 6.16 -2.25 -8.34
CA VAL A 28 6.66 -3.43 -9.04
C VAL A 28 5.90 -4.68 -8.58
N THR A 29 5.76 -4.88 -7.27
CA THR A 29 5.05 -6.05 -6.74
C THR A 29 3.56 -6.03 -7.08
N ALA A 30 2.90 -4.87 -7.03
CA ALA A 30 1.49 -4.73 -7.40
C ALA A 30 1.25 -5.06 -8.88
N VAL A 31 2.08 -4.53 -9.80
CA VAL A 31 1.99 -4.85 -11.24
C VAL A 31 2.12 -6.36 -11.45
N PHE A 32 3.18 -6.98 -10.92
CA PHE A 32 3.41 -8.41 -11.10
C PHE A 32 2.32 -9.27 -10.48
N THR A 33 1.82 -8.89 -9.30
CA THR A 33 0.72 -9.59 -8.65
C THR A 33 -0.55 -9.53 -9.51
N GLY A 34 -0.92 -8.34 -9.99
CA GLY A 34 -2.10 -8.17 -10.86
C GLY A 34 -1.99 -8.95 -12.16
N MET A 35 -0.81 -8.95 -12.80
CA MET A 35 -0.54 -9.73 -14.01
C MET A 35 -0.67 -11.24 -13.77
N VAL A 36 -0.03 -11.77 -12.73
CA VAL A 36 -0.05 -13.19 -12.40
C VAL A 36 -1.47 -13.63 -12.01
N PHE A 37 -2.17 -12.82 -11.24
CA PHE A 37 -3.54 -13.12 -10.82
C PHE A 37 -4.50 -13.13 -12.01
N ALA A 38 -4.41 -12.16 -12.91
CA ALA A 38 -5.20 -12.14 -14.13
C ALA A 38 -4.94 -13.35 -15.04
N LEU A 39 -3.68 -13.77 -15.16
CA LEU A 39 -3.31 -14.98 -15.91
C LEU A 39 -3.98 -16.22 -15.32
N GLN A 40 -3.85 -16.41 -14.01
CA GLN A 40 -4.44 -17.57 -13.33
C GLN A 40 -5.97 -17.56 -13.45
N THR A 41 -6.63 -16.45 -13.16
CA THR A 41 -8.08 -16.32 -13.25
C THR A 41 -8.58 -16.54 -14.68
N TYR A 42 -7.90 -16.01 -15.71
CA TYR A 42 -8.27 -16.24 -17.09
C TYR A 42 -8.22 -17.72 -17.48
N THR A 43 -7.16 -18.44 -17.10
CA THR A 43 -7.04 -19.87 -17.43
C THR A 43 -8.14 -20.72 -16.78
N GLY A 44 -8.58 -20.36 -15.58
CA GLY A 44 -9.73 -20.98 -14.92
C GLY A 44 -11.05 -20.65 -15.61
N PHE A 45 -11.30 -19.37 -15.86
CA PHE A 45 -12.60 -18.87 -16.34
C PHE A 45 -12.84 -19.19 -17.82
N LYS A 46 -11.78 -19.30 -18.62
CA LYS A 46 -11.88 -19.71 -20.04
C LYS A 46 -12.58 -21.06 -20.21
N ARG A 47 -12.42 -21.99 -19.25
CA ARG A 47 -13.06 -23.32 -19.29
C ARG A 47 -14.57 -23.25 -19.12
N PHE A 48 -15.08 -22.18 -18.52
CA PHE A 48 -16.50 -21.96 -18.23
C PHE A 48 -17.12 -20.88 -19.14
N GLY A 49 -16.38 -20.40 -20.15
CA GLY A 49 -16.84 -19.31 -21.02
C GLY A 49 -16.96 -17.95 -20.33
N ALA A 50 -16.39 -17.77 -19.13
CA ALA A 50 -16.55 -16.59 -18.30
C ALA A 50 -15.34 -15.63 -18.36
N ALA A 51 -14.54 -15.67 -19.43
CA ALA A 51 -13.30 -14.90 -19.54
C ALA A 51 -13.47 -13.38 -19.41
N ASP A 52 -14.68 -12.87 -19.63
CA ASP A 52 -15.03 -11.45 -19.51
C ASP A 52 -15.09 -10.96 -18.05
N LEU A 53 -15.20 -11.86 -17.07
CA LEU A 53 -15.26 -11.51 -15.64
C LEU A 53 -13.88 -11.38 -14.99
N VAL A 54 -12.79 -11.66 -15.72
CA VAL A 54 -11.44 -11.64 -15.16
C VAL A 54 -11.08 -10.27 -14.60
N GLY A 55 -11.45 -9.19 -15.30
CA GLY A 55 -11.19 -7.81 -14.83
C GLY A 55 -11.91 -7.47 -13.53
N THR A 56 -13.16 -7.92 -13.38
CA THR A 56 -13.93 -7.76 -12.15
C THR A 56 -13.28 -8.50 -10.98
N VAL A 57 -12.88 -9.75 -11.18
CA VAL A 57 -12.26 -10.55 -10.12
C VAL A 57 -10.91 -9.96 -9.71
N VAL A 58 -10.09 -9.53 -10.67
CA VAL A 58 -8.82 -8.85 -10.38
C VAL A 58 -9.05 -7.58 -9.56
N ALA A 59 -10.00 -6.73 -9.97
CA ALA A 59 -10.28 -5.50 -9.24
C ALA A 59 -10.77 -5.75 -7.82
N LEU A 60 -11.76 -6.63 -7.63
CA LEU A 60 -12.30 -6.96 -6.31
C LEU A 60 -11.24 -7.59 -5.40
N SER A 61 -10.41 -8.49 -5.92
CA SER A 61 -9.36 -9.14 -5.12
C SER A 61 -8.24 -8.17 -4.75
N MET A 62 -7.87 -7.25 -5.66
CA MET A 62 -6.90 -6.20 -5.35
C MET A 62 -7.42 -5.30 -4.25
N THR A 63 -8.59 -4.67 -4.45
CA THR A 63 -9.10 -3.66 -3.51
C THR A 63 -9.47 -4.24 -2.14
N ARG A 64 -10.04 -5.46 -2.08
CA ARG A 64 -10.52 -6.01 -0.80
C ARG A 64 -9.45 -6.67 0.05
N GLU A 65 -8.44 -7.28 -0.57
CA GLU A 65 -7.50 -8.18 0.12
C GLU A 65 -6.04 -7.94 -0.29
N LEU A 66 -5.72 -8.14 -1.57
CA LEU A 66 -4.33 -8.23 -2.01
C LEU A 66 -3.60 -6.88 -1.88
N GLY A 67 -4.23 -5.77 -2.26
CA GLY A 67 -3.66 -4.44 -2.13
C GLY A 67 -3.26 -4.12 -0.69
N PRO A 68 -4.21 -4.10 0.26
CA PRO A 68 -3.92 -3.82 1.66
C PRO A 68 -2.85 -4.74 2.26
N VAL A 69 -2.96 -6.05 2.02
CA VAL A 69 -2.02 -7.03 2.58
C VAL A 69 -0.61 -6.89 1.99
N LEU A 70 -0.49 -6.74 0.66
CA LEU A 70 0.82 -6.61 0.00
C LEU A 70 1.50 -5.30 0.36
N THR A 71 0.75 -4.20 0.38
CA THR A 71 1.29 -2.89 0.76
C THR A 71 1.73 -2.89 2.22
N GLY A 72 0.91 -3.42 3.13
CA GLY A 72 1.26 -3.57 4.55
C GLY A 72 2.55 -4.38 4.74
N LEU A 73 2.63 -5.57 4.12
CA LEU A 73 3.80 -6.44 4.22
C LEU A 73 5.08 -5.78 3.71
N ILE A 74 5.01 -5.15 2.54
CA ILE A 74 6.19 -4.54 1.88
C ILE A 74 6.65 -3.29 2.63
N VAL A 75 5.70 -2.42 3.01
CA VAL A 75 6.02 -1.20 3.76
C VAL A 75 6.53 -1.55 5.14
N ALA A 76 5.95 -2.53 5.83
CA ALA A 76 6.48 -3.01 7.11
C ALA A 76 7.92 -3.56 6.97
N GLY A 77 8.18 -4.37 5.93
CA GLY A 77 9.53 -4.88 5.67
C GLY A 77 10.54 -3.77 5.38
N ARG A 78 10.23 -2.86 4.46
CA ARG A 78 11.18 -1.82 4.01
C ARG A 78 11.26 -0.64 4.98
N ALA A 79 10.12 -0.02 5.29
CA ALA A 79 10.08 1.16 6.15
C ALA A 79 10.27 0.79 7.62
N GLY A 80 9.74 -0.35 8.08
CA GLY A 80 9.96 -0.83 9.45
C GLY A 80 11.43 -1.16 9.72
N ALA A 81 12.13 -1.84 8.79
CA ALA A 81 13.56 -2.09 8.92
C ALA A 81 14.37 -0.77 8.93
N ALA A 82 14.03 0.18 8.06
CA ALA A 82 14.69 1.48 8.02
C ALA A 82 14.50 2.27 9.34
N MET A 83 13.28 2.26 9.90
CA MET A 83 12.99 2.90 11.19
C MET A 83 13.73 2.21 12.34
N ALA A 84 13.77 0.88 12.36
CA ALA A 84 14.49 0.12 13.38
C ALA A 84 16.00 0.42 13.34
N ALA A 85 16.59 0.49 12.14
CA ALA A 85 18.00 0.85 11.97
C ALA A 85 18.29 2.30 12.39
N GLU A 86 17.41 3.25 12.06
CA GLU A 86 17.54 4.66 12.45
C GLU A 86 17.48 4.81 13.97
N LEU A 87 16.46 4.23 14.63
CA LEU A 87 16.30 4.28 16.08
C LEU A 87 17.43 3.52 16.80
N GLY A 88 17.87 2.39 16.26
CA GLY A 88 19.02 1.64 16.80
C GLY A 88 20.29 2.46 16.78
N THR A 89 20.55 3.18 15.68
CA THR A 89 21.71 4.08 15.56
C THR A 89 21.61 5.24 16.55
N MET A 90 20.42 5.84 16.70
CA MET A 90 20.17 6.91 17.67
C MET A 90 20.36 6.43 19.11
N ARG A 91 20.07 5.16 19.42
CA ARG A 91 20.31 4.59 20.74
C ARG A 91 21.79 4.35 21.01
N VAL A 92 22.53 3.78 20.06
CA VAL A 92 23.97 3.49 20.20
C VAL A 92 24.80 4.78 20.27
N THR A 93 24.35 5.84 19.61
CA THR A 93 25.00 7.17 19.65
C THR A 93 24.51 8.07 20.78
N GLU A 94 23.73 7.52 21.73
CA GLU A 94 23.17 8.24 22.89
C GLU A 94 22.31 9.47 22.54
N GLN A 95 21.85 9.59 21.28
CA GLN A 95 20.99 10.70 20.85
C GLN A 95 19.63 10.67 21.55
N ILE A 96 19.13 9.47 21.89
CA ILE A 96 17.87 9.32 22.63
C ILE A 96 18.03 9.84 24.07
N ASP A 97 19.14 9.49 24.73
CA ASP A 97 19.43 9.94 26.10
C ASP A 97 19.70 11.46 26.12
N ALA A 98 20.38 11.98 25.09
CA ALA A 98 20.56 13.42 24.93
C ALA A 98 19.22 14.18 24.86
N LEU A 99 18.21 13.66 24.15
CA LEU A 99 16.88 14.27 24.13
C LEU A 99 16.24 14.34 25.52
N GLU A 100 16.39 13.27 26.33
CA GLU A 100 15.88 13.24 27.70
C GLU A 100 16.59 14.26 28.60
N THR A 101 17.92 14.41 28.47
CA THR A 101 18.67 15.43 29.24
C THR A 101 18.26 16.86 28.88
N LEU A 102 17.82 17.08 27.63
CA LEU A 102 17.28 18.36 27.16
C LEU A 102 15.80 18.58 27.52
N ALA A 103 15.26 17.79 28.46
CA ALA A 103 13.86 17.82 28.89
C ALA A 103 12.85 17.62 27.73
N THR A 104 13.28 16.96 26.65
CA THR A 104 12.43 16.66 25.49
C THR A 104 11.99 15.21 25.53
N ASN A 105 10.69 14.94 25.40
CA ASN A 105 10.17 13.58 25.42
C ASN A 105 10.49 12.83 24.10
N PRO A 106 11.32 11.77 24.13
CA PRO A 106 11.77 11.07 22.92
C PRO A 106 10.62 10.33 22.22
N VAL A 107 9.63 9.81 22.95
CA VAL A 107 8.45 9.13 22.37
C VAL A 107 7.65 10.10 21.50
N LYS A 108 7.41 11.32 22.00
CA LYS A 108 6.71 12.35 21.23
C LYS A 108 7.50 12.84 20.02
N TYR A 109 8.82 12.97 20.17
CA TYR A 109 9.66 13.53 19.11
C TYR A 109 9.97 12.51 18.00
N LEU A 110 10.15 11.23 18.38
CA LEU A 110 10.57 10.17 17.47
C LEU A 110 9.43 9.24 17.06
N ILE A 111 8.66 8.72 18.01
CA ILE A 111 7.70 7.63 17.73
C ILE A 111 6.39 8.18 17.15
N VAL A 112 5.83 9.24 17.73
CA VAL A 112 4.53 9.80 17.30
C VAL A 112 4.51 10.23 15.83
N PRO A 113 5.52 10.95 15.29
CA PRO A 113 5.52 11.32 13.87
C PRO A 113 5.56 10.11 12.95
N ARG A 114 6.29 9.05 13.31
CA ARG A 114 6.38 7.80 12.53
C ARG A 114 5.05 7.06 12.51
N PHE A 115 4.39 6.97 13.67
CA PHE A 115 3.08 6.32 13.80
C PHE A 115 2.00 7.03 12.96
N ILE A 116 1.89 8.35 13.09
CA ILE A 116 0.92 9.16 12.31
C ILE A 116 1.23 9.04 10.81
N SER A 117 2.51 9.11 10.43
CA SER A 117 2.92 8.97 9.03
C SER A 117 2.58 7.59 8.47
N GLY A 118 2.74 6.52 9.26
CA GLY A 118 2.35 5.16 8.87
C GLY A 118 0.86 5.04 8.59
N ILE A 119 0.02 5.50 9.54
CA ILE A 119 -1.45 5.45 9.42
C ILE A 119 -1.94 6.20 8.17
N VAL A 120 -1.34 7.34 7.85
CA VAL A 120 -1.78 8.15 6.70
C VAL A 120 -1.21 7.62 5.38
N MET A 121 0.05 7.22 5.37
CA MET A 121 0.72 6.83 4.12
C MET A 121 0.39 5.40 3.69
N LEU A 122 0.10 4.47 4.60
CA LEU A 122 -0.25 3.10 4.23
C LEU A 122 -1.47 3.05 3.30
N PRO A 123 -2.64 3.61 3.67
CA PRO A 123 -3.81 3.62 2.78
C PRO A 123 -3.55 4.36 1.47
N ALA A 124 -2.80 5.47 1.51
CA ALA A 124 -2.47 6.23 0.30
C ALA A 124 -1.65 5.38 -0.69
N VAL A 125 -0.68 4.62 -0.18
CA VAL A 125 0.14 3.71 -1.00
C VAL A 125 -0.68 2.51 -1.47
N THR A 126 -1.62 2.00 -0.66
CA THR A 126 -2.55 0.94 -1.04
C THR A 126 -3.41 1.32 -2.24
N ILE A 127 -3.99 2.53 -2.26
CA ILE A 127 -4.78 3.01 -3.41
C ILE A 127 -3.95 2.96 -4.70
N VAL A 128 -2.70 3.41 -4.63
CA VAL A 128 -1.79 3.39 -5.78
C VAL A 128 -1.51 1.94 -6.21
N ALA A 129 -1.27 1.04 -5.26
CA ALA A 129 -1.03 -0.37 -5.54
C ALA A 129 -2.26 -1.04 -6.19
N ASP A 130 -3.47 -0.74 -5.74
CA ASP A 130 -4.71 -1.28 -6.31
C ASP A 130 -4.89 -0.88 -7.76
N VAL A 131 -4.79 0.41 -8.06
CA VAL A 131 -4.90 0.94 -9.42
C VAL A 131 -3.87 0.28 -10.33
N ILE A 132 -2.63 0.20 -9.86
CA ILE A 132 -1.52 -0.33 -10.65
C ILE A 132 -1.62 -1.85 -10.83
N GLY A 133 -2.11 -2.58 -9.84
CA GLY A 133 -2.40 -4.02 -9.96
C GLY A 133 -3.54 -4.30 -10.93
N ILE A 134 -4.61 -3.49 -10.92
CA ILE A 134 -5.70 -3.59 -11.92
C ILE A 134 -5.16 -3.34 -13.32
N VAL A 135 -4.33 -2.30 -13.50
CA VAL A 135 -3.67 -2.03 -14.79
C VAL A 135 -2.76 -3.18 -15.21
N GLY A 136 -2.03 -3.81 -14.29
CA GLY A 136 -1.26 -5.03 -14.56
C GLY A 136 -2.16 -6.16 -15.09
N GLY A 137 -3.31 -6.39 -14.47
CA GLY A 137 -4.28 -7.37 -14.94
C GLY A 137 -4.87 -7.04 -16.32
N TYR A 138 -5.09 -5.76 -16.61
CA TYR A 138 -5.51 -5.28 -17.92
C TYR A 138 -4.48 -5.62 -19.01
N VAL A 139 -3.20 -5.38 -18.75
CA VAL A 139 -2.12 -5.68 -19.72
C VAL A 139 -2.10 -7.15 -20.11
N VAL A 140 -2.31 -8.06 -19.16
CA VAL A 140 -2.34 -9.50 -19.44
C VAL A 140 -3.62 -9.91 -20.17
N THR A 141 -4.78 -9.49 -19.69
CA THR A 141 -6.08 -9.88 -20.27
C THR A 141 -6.29 -9.36 -21.69
N VAL A 142 -5.99 -8.08 -21.92
CA VAL A 142 -6.19 -7.44 -23.22
C VAL A 142 -4.96 -7.63 -24.11
N GLY A 143 -3.75 -7.44 -23.57
CA GLY A 143 -2.53 -7.54 -24.36
C GLY A 143 -2.18 -8.98 -24.75
N MET A 144 -2.28 -9.93 -23.82
CA MET A 144 -1.86 -11.32 -24.07
C MET A 144 -3.01 -12.18 -24.59
N PHE A 145 -4.20 -12.08 -23.98
CA PHE A 145 -5.35 -12.92 -24.32
C PHE A 145 -6.32 -12.28 -25.32
N LYS A 146 -6.09 -11.02 -25.73
CA LYS A 146 -6.88 -10.30 -26.74
C LYS A 146 -8.38 -10.19 -26.40
N THR A 147 -8.72 -10.17 -25.12
CA THR A 147 -10.08 -9.88 -24.65
C THR A 147 -10.45 -8.41 -24.95
N SER A 148 -11.74 -8.11 -25.07
CA SER A 148 -12.20 -6.74 -25.31
C SER A 148 -11.84 -5.80 -24.15
N SER A 149 -11.08 -4.74 -24.47
CA SER A 149 -10.71 -3.67 -23.53
C SER A 149 -11.93 -2.97 -22.93
N VAL A 150 -12.95 -2.72 -23.76
CA VAL A 150 -14.20 -2.08 -23.33
C VAL A 150 -14.93 -2.95 -22.31
N VAL A 151 -14.96 -4.27 -22.54
CA VAL A 151 -15.61 -5.22 -21.62
C VAL A 151 -14.86 -5.28 -20.29
N TYR A 152 -13.53 -5.31 -20.31
CA TYR A 152 -12.72 -5.29 -19.09
C TYR A 152 -13.08 -4.12 -18.18
N TRP A 153 -12.98 -2.88 -18.70
CA TRP A 153 -13.23 -1.69 -17.90
C TRP A 153 -14.68 -1.54 -17.49
N LYS A 154 -15.62 -1.83 -18.40
CA LYS A 154 -17.04 -1.75 -18.10
C LYS A 154 -17.43 -2.71 -16.98
N ARG A 155 -17.00 -3.98 -17.07
CA ARG A 155 -17.29 -4.98 -16.04
C ARG A 155 -16.57 -4.69 -14.72
N THR A 156 -15.36 -4.15 -14.76
CA THR A 156 -14.69 -3.70 -13.54
C THR A 156 -15.47 -2.58 -12.86
N TRP A 157 -15.94 -1.57 -13.60
CA TRP A 157 -16.69 -0.45 -13.03
C TRP A 157 -18.10 -0.82 -12.57
N ASP A 158 -18.78 -1.72 -13.28
CA ASP A 158 -20.14 -2.16 -12.95
C ASP A 158 -20.21 -2.94 -11.61
N TYR A 159 -19.13 -3.61 -11.23
CA TYR A 159 -19.10 -4.49 -10.05
C TYR A 159 -18.23 -3.98 -8.90
N LEU A 160 -17.38 -2.97 -9.12
CA LEU A 160 -16.56 -2.39 -8.07
C LEU A 160 -17.42 -1.39 -7.28
N GLU A 161 -17.76 -1.75 -6.04
CA GLU A 161 -18.50 -0.87 -5.16
C GLU A 161 -17.55 -0.01 -4.31
N LEU A 162 -18.01 1.17 -3.89
CA LEU A 162 -17.26 2.01 -2.96
C LEU A 162 -16.97 1.28 -1.64
N ASN A 163 -17.87 0.41 -1.21
CA ASN A 163 -17.70 -0.44 -0.02
C ASN A 163 -16.45 -1.32 -0.12
N ASP A 164 -16.09 -1.77 -1.32
CA ASP A 164 -14.92 -2.63 -1.54
C ASP A 164 -13.63 -1.88 -1.29
N ILE A 165 -13.59 -0.64 -1.76
CA ILE A 165 -12.47 0.27 -1.57
C ILE A 165 -12.38 0.66 -0.08
N TYR A 166 -13.48 1.07 0.55
CA TYR A 166 -13.47 1.46 1.96
C TYR A 166 -13.03 0.32 2.89
N ASN A 167 -13.56 -0.89 2.69
CA ASN A 167 -13.16 -2.05 3.49
C ASN A 167 -11.67 -2.39 3.30
N GLY A 168 -11.16 -2.26 2.07
CA GLY A 168 -9.74 -2.41 1.77
C GLY A 168 -8.87 -1.38 2.48
N LEU A 169 -9.24 -0.10 2.42
CA LEU A 169 -8.48 0.99 3.05
C LEU A 169 -8.50 0.91 4.57
N ILE A 170 -9.62 0.49 5.17
CA ILE A 170 -9.67 0.25 6.61
C ILE A 170 -8.67 -0.85 6.98
N LYS A 171 -8.60 -1.94 6.22
CA LYS A 171 -7.58 -2.98 6.43
C LYS A 171 -6.16 -2.45 6.25
N ALA A 172 -5.92 -1.52 5.33
CA ALA A 172 -4.60 -0.94 5.16
C ALA A 172 -4.12 -0.12 6.38
N CYS A 173 -5.05 0.36 7.22
CA CYS A 173 -4.72 1.08 8.45
C CYS A 173 -4.31 0.17 9.62
N PHE A 174 -4.60 -1.13 9.58
CA PHE A 174 -4.47 -2.07 10.71
C PHE A 174 -3.65 -3.31 10.34
#